data_AF-A0A969FJB8-F1
#
_entry.id   AF-A0A969FJB8-F1
#
_cell.length_a   1.000
_cell.length_b   1.000
_cell.length_c   1.000
_cell.angle_alpha   90.00
_cell.angle_beta   90.00
_cell.angle_gamma   90.00
#
_symmetry.space_group_name_H-M   'P 1'
#
loop_
_entity.id
_entity.type
_entity.pdbx_description
1 polymer ?
#
loop_
_entity_poly.entity_id
_entity_poly.type
_entity_poly.pdbx_seq_one_letter_code
_entity_poly.pdbx_strand_id
1 'polypeptide(L)'
;ETQAVGLDRPEAIAAVNFLQRAITEGISPPGTTTYTETETLRFFRNGDSAFLRNWPYVWSEVNQPNSPIKGKVGVVPMVHAPNQSSGACQGGWGLGMNRFTNHPQAAWRALEFFGSAEVQKQFICK
;
A
#
# COMPACT_ATOMS: atom_id res chain seq x y z
N GLU A 1 -17.46 -12.82 -18.64
CA GLU A 1 -17.30 -12.31 -17.26
C GLU A 1 -18.60 -11.67 -16.82
N THR A 2 -19.06 -11.92 -15.60
CA THR A 2 -20.42 -11.60 -15.16
C THR A 2 -20.66 -10.13 -14.80
N GLN A 3 -19.68 -9.22 -14.98
CA GLN A 3 -19.71 -7.80 -14.54
C GLN A 3 -20.15 -7.57 -13.08
N ALA A 4 -20.30 -8.63 -12.29
CA ALA A 4 -20.72 -8.58 -10.91
C ALA A 4 -19.52 -8.17 -10.06
N VAL A 5 -19.58 -6.98 -9.45
CA VAL A 5 -18.53 -6.41 -8.58
C VAL A 5 -18.28 -7.28 -7.34
N GLY A 6 -19.29 -8.07 -6.92
CA GLY A 6 -19.16 -9.05 -5.83
C GLY A 6 -19.03 -8.44 -4.44
N LEU A 7 -19.35 -7.15 -4.28
CA LEU A 7 -19.31 -6.44 -2.99
C LEU A 7 -20.41 -6.90 -2.02
N ASP A 8 -21.46 -7.52 -2.55
CA ASP A 8 -22.62 -8.06 -1.84
C ASP A 8 -22.46 -9.54 -1.48
N ARG A 9 -21.33 -10.16 -1.82
CA ARG A 9 -21.07 -11.55 -1.47
C ARG A 9 -20.92 -11.70 0.05
N PRO A 10 -21.33 -12.84 0.62
CA PRO A 10 -21.20 -13.10 2.07
C PRO A 10 -19.79 -12.86 2.61
N GLU A 11 -18.76 -13.22 1.83
CA GLU A 11 -17.35 -13.05 2.21
C GLU A 11 -16.93 -11.57 2.24
N ALA A 12 -17.40 -10.77 1.27
CA ALA A 12 -17.14 -9.33 1.22
C ALA A 12 -17.80 -8.61 2.40
N ILE A 13 -19.07 -8.95 2.68
CA ILE A 13 -19.81 -8.45 3.83
C ILE A 13 -19.10 -8.83 5.14
N ALA A 14 -18.64 -10.08 5.27
CA ALA A 14 -17.92 -10.55 6.45
C ALA A 14 -16.60 -9.77 6.68
N ALA A 15 -15.86 -9.47 5.62
CA ALA A 15 -14.62 -8.68 5.69
C ALA A 15 -14.89 -7.24 6.15
N VAL A 16 -15.91 -6.57 5.60
CA VAL A 16 -16.31 -5.21 6.02
C VAL A 16 -16.77 -5.20 7.48
N ASN A 17 -17.55 -6.20 7.90
CA ASN A 17 -17.98 -6.33 9.29
C ASN A 17 -16.79 -6.52 10.25
N PHE A 18 -15.74 -7.24 9.85
CA PHE A 18 -14.51 -7.33 10.64
C PHE A 18 -13.83 -5.96 10.80
N LEU A 19 -13.71 -5.19 9.71
CA LEU A 19 -13.11 -3.85 9.75
C LEU A 19 -13.93 -2.89 10.63
N GLN A 20 -15.26 -2.94 10.55
CA GLN A 20 -16.14 -2.16 11.42
C GLN A 20 -15.96 -2.54 12.89
N ARG A 21 -15.93 -3.84 13.22
CA ARG A 21 -15.69 -4.32 14.58
C ARG A 21 -14.35 -3.87 15.14
N ALA A 22 -13.29 -3.87 14.33
CA ALA A 22 -12.00 -3.37 14.75
C ALA A 22 -12.06 -1.91 15.24
N ILE A 23 -12.97 -1.10 14.69
CA ILE A 23 -13.21 0.27 15.17
C ILE A 23 -14.08 0.25 16.44
N THR A 24 -15.22 -0.43 16.43
CA THR A 24 -16.18 -0.39 17.54
C THR A 24 -15.67 -1.06 18.82
N GLU A 25 -14.77 -2.04 18.70
CA GLU A 25 -14.12 -2.73 19.82
C GLU A 25 -12.83 -2.03 20.29
N GLY A 26 -12.46 -0.90 19.66
CA GLY A 26 -11.31 -0.09 20.07
C GLY A 26 -9.93 -0.64 19.65
N ILE A 27 -9.87 -1.63 18.76
CA ILE A 27 -8.61 -2.12 18.17
C ILE A 27 -7.99 -1.05 17.26
N SER A 28 -8.83 -0.33 16.51
CA SER A 28 -8.48 0.79 15.65
C SER A 28 -9.04 2.11 16.21
N PRO A 29 -8.37 3.26 16.00
CA PRO A 29 -8.88 4.55 16.45
C PRO A 29 -10.24 4.90 15.81
N PRO A 30 -11.14 5.59 16.53
CA PRO A 30 -12.46 5.97 16.00
C PRO A 30 -12.38 6.89 14.79
N GLY A 31 -11.32 7.70 14.69
CA GLY A 31 -11.07 8.59 13.55
C GLY A 31 -10.46 7.92 12.32
N THR A 32 -10.23 6.60 12.32
CA THR A 32 -9.49 5.92 11.25
C THR A 32 -10.10 6.09 9.86
N THR A 33 -11.40 6.36 9.76
CA THR A 33 -12.11 6.62 8.49
C THR A 33 -11.83 8.00 7.90
N THR A 34 -11.22 8.90 8.67
CA THR A 34 -10.84 10.25 8.25
C THR A 34 -9.36 10.40 7.93
N TYR A 35 -8.55 9.37 8.23
CA TYR A 35 -7.11 9.41 8.02
C TYR A 35 -6.72 8.93 6.62
N THR A 36 -5.63 9.50 6.14
CA THR A 36 -4.91 9.15 4.91
C THR A 36 -3.67 8.31 5.24
N GLU A 37 -2.99 7.83 4.19
CA GLU A 37 -1.71 7.12 4.33
C GLU A 37 -0.64 7.96 5.05
N THR A 38 -0.66 9.28 4.89
CA THR A 38 0.31 10.19 5.52
C THR A 38 0.09 10.30 7.03
N GLU A 39 -1.17 10.42 7.47
CA GLU A 39 -1.51 10.53 8.89
C GLU A 39 -1.25 9.21 9.63
N THR A 40 -1.63 8.09 9.02
CA THR A 40 -1.38 6.75 9.60
C THR A 40 0.11 6.43 9.68
N LEU A 41 0.92 6.83 8.70
CA LEU A 41 2.38 6.73 8.79
C LEU A 41 2.94 7.53 9.97
N ARG A 42 2.44 8.75 10.21
CA ARG A 42 2.88 9.58 11.34
C ARG A 42 2.61 8.90 12.68
N PHE A 43 1.41 8.36 12.89
CA PHE A 43 1.08 7.64 14.13
C PHE A 43 2.00 6.44 14.34
N PHE A 44 2.20 5.63 13.31
CA PHE A 44 3.08 4.47 13.39
C PHE A 44 4.53 4.86 13.70
N ARG A 45 5.08 5.85 12.98
CA ARG A 45 6.45 6.33 13.18
C ARG A 45 6.69 6.89 14.58
N ASN A 46 5.67 7.49 15.18
CA ASN A 46 5.72 8.01 16.55
C ASN A 46 5.58 6.91 17.63
N GLY A 47 5.21 5.69 17.23
CA GLY A 47 4.94 4.59 18.16
C GLY A 47 3.52 4.59 18.72
N ASP A 48 2.60 5.38 18.16
CA ASP A 48 1.21 5.49 18.60
C ASP A 48 0.33 4.32 18.09
N SER A 49 0.87 3.48 17.20
CA SER A 49 0.19 2.29 16.68
C SER A 49 1.14 1.11 16.52
N ALA A 50 0.69 -0.10 16.89
CA ALA A 50 1.47 -1.33 16.74
C ALA A 50 1.50 -1.89 15.30
N PHE A 51 0.47 -1.59 14.50
CA PHE A 51 0.32 -2.08 13.13
C PHE A 51 0.04 -0.92 12.17
N LEU A 52 0.54 -1.06 10.94
CA LEU A 52 0.28 -0.14 9.85
C LEU A 52 0.13 -0.92 8.54
N ARG A 53 -1.00 -0.74 7.85
CA ARG A 53 -1.15 -1.14 6.44
C ARG A 53 -0.79 0.06 5.56
N ASN A 54 0.32 -0.02 4.83
CA ASN A 54 0.74 1.03 3.89
C ASN A 54 1.64 0.44 2.78
N TRP A 55 2.12 1.29 1.89
CA TRP A 55 2.95 0.95 0.74
C TRP A 55 4.43 0.75 1.11
N PRO A 56 5.24 0.09 0.24
CA PRO A 56 6.64 -0.22 0.54
C PRO A 56 7.55 0.98 0.85
N TYR A 57 7.21 2.19 0.39
CA TYR A 57 7.98 3.40 0.70
C TYR A 57 8.09 3.67 2.20
N VAL A 58 7.13 3.19 3.01
CA VAL A 58 7.16 3.34 4.46
C VAL A 58 8.40 2.70 5.08
N TRP A 59 8.95 1.65 4.46
CA TRP A 59 10.15 0.97 4.96
C TRP A 59 11.34 1.92 5.09
N SER A 60 11.56 2.81 4.12
CA SER A 60 12.66 3.79 4.21
C SER A 60 12.35 4.87 5.24
N GLU A 61 11.11 5.36 5.32
CA GLU A 61 10.67 6.41 6.25
C GLU A 61 10.84 6.01 7.72
N VAL A 62 10.40 4.81 8.09
CA VAL A 62 10.48 4.32 9.48
C VAL A 62 11.91 3.93 9.89
N ASN A 63 12.83 3.79 8.92
CA ASN A 63 14.24 3.45 9.17
C ASN A 63 15.20 4.64 8.97
N GLN A 64 14.68 5.85 8.73
CA GLN A 64 15.51 7.07 8.73
C GLN A 64 16.29 7.24 10.05
N PRO A 65 17.48 7.86 10.04
CA PRO A 65 18.31 8.02 11.24
C PRO A 65 17.62 8.67 12.45
N ASN A 66 16.67 9.57 12.22
CA ASN A 66 15.91 10.27 13.26
C ASN A 66 14.60 9.56 13.66
N SER A 67 14.32 8.37 13.13
CA SER A 67 13.12 7.61 13.47
C SER A 67 13.29 6.91 14.83
N PRO A 68 12.38 7.13 15.81
CA PRO A 68 12.49 6.52 17.14
C PRO A 68 12.25 4.99 17.13
N ILE A 69 11.65 4.48 16.06
CA ILE A 69 11.34 3.06 15.84
C ILE A 69 12.28 2.38 14.84
N LYS A 70 13.37 3.05 14.44
CA LYS A 70 14.37 2.49 13.52
C LYS A 70 14.85 1.12 13.99
N GLY A 71 14.85 0.13 13.08
CA GLY A 71 15.27 -1.24 13.37
C GLY A 71 14.31 -2.05 14.26
N LYS A 72 13.13 -1.50 14.60
CA LYS A 72 12.11 -2.17 15.43
C LYS A 72 10.85 -2.56 14.64
N VAL A 73 10.87 -2.39 13.32
CA VAL A 73 9.72 -2.63 12.43
C VAL A 73 9.93 -3.91 11.63
N GLY A 74 8.91 -4.76 11.59
CA GLY A 74 8.83 -5.94 10.73
C GLY A 74 7.73 -5.80 9.67
N VAL A 75 7.81 -6.61 8.62
CA VAL A 75 6.78 -6.71 7.57
C VAL A 75 6.15 -8.10 7.64
N VAL A 76 4.82 -8.16 7.61
CA VAL A 76 4.05 -9.40 7.63
C VAL A 76 2.99 -9.38 6.52
N PRO A 77 2.51 -10.54 6.04
CA PRO A 77 1.35 -10.61 5.16
C PRO A 77 0.11 -9.96 5.79
N MET A 78 -0.83 -9.52 4.94
CA MET A 78 -2.13 -9.01 5.40
C MET A 78 -2.88 -10.06 6.22
N VAL A 79 -3.64 -9.61 7.22
CA VAL A 79 -4.53 -10.49 7.99
C VAL A 79 -5.58 -11.14 7.09
N HIS A 80 -5.96 -12.38 7.41
CA HIS A 80 -6.97 -13.16 6.70
C HIS A 80 -7.85 -13.93 7.69
N ALA A 81 -9.03 -14.36 7.25
CA ALA A 81 -9.91 -15.20 8.05
C ALA A 81 -9.32 -16.62 8.23
N PRO A 82 -9.65 -17.36 9.31
CA PRO A 82 -9.18 -18.73 9.50
C PRO A 82 -9.39 -19.61 8.25
N ASN A 83 -8.42 -20.46 7.94
CA ASN A 83 -8.39 -21.34 6.77
C ASN A 83 -8.45 -20.62 5.41
N GLN A 84 -8.18 -19.31 5.37
CA GLN A 84 -7.99 -18.55 4.14
C GLN A 84 -6.51 -18.22 3.93
N SER A 85 -6.20 -17.54 2.82
CA SER A 85 -4.86 -17.02 2.54
C SER A 85 -4.88 -15.50 2.52
N SER A 86 -3.74 -14.88 2.82
CA SER A 86 -3.57 -13.43 2.76
C SER A 86 -3.74 -12.91 1.32
N GLY A 87 -4.58 -11.90 1.15
CA GLY A 87 -4.68 -11.10 -0.06
C GLY A 87 -3.99 -9.75 0.11
N ALA A 88 -3.28 -9.29 -0.92
CA ALA A 88 -2.69 -7.95 -0.97
C ALA A 88 -3.34 -7.13 -2.10
N CYS A 89 -3.31 -5.81 -1.97
CA CYS A 89 -3.73 -4.91 -3.03
C CYS A 89 -2.55 -4.61 -3.94
N GLN A 90 -2.64 -4.99 -5.21
CA GLN A 90 -1.68 -4.57 -6.22
C GLN A 90 -1.99 -3.13 -6.62
N GLY A 91 -1.03 -2.24 -6.39
CA GLY A 91 -1.09 -0.85 -6.84
C GLY A 91 0.15 -0.48 -7.64
N GLY A 92 0.28 0.81 -7.94
CA GLY A 92 1.48 1.37 -8.55
C GLY A 92 1.19 2.44 -9.59
N TRP A 93 2.26 2.85 -10.27
CA TRP A 93 2.21 3.82 -11.34
C TRP A 93 2.70 3.16 -12.63
N GLY A 94 1.93 3.31 -13.70
CA GLY A 94 2.35 2.92 -15.04
C GLY A 94 2.88 4.13 -15.80
N LEU A 95 3.80 3.90 -16.74
CA LEU A 95 4.23 4.93 -17.68
C LEU A 95 3.44 4.77 -18.98
N GLY A 96 2.92 5.88 -19.49
CA GLY A 96 2.16 5.91 -20.75
C GLY A 96 2.71 6.97 -21.70
N MET A 97 2.70 6.68 -23.00
CA MET A 97 3.02 7.65 -24.03
C MET A 97 1.74 8.30 -24.56
N ASN A 98 1.67 9.61 -24.51
CA ASN A 98 0.58 10.35 -25.16
C ASN A 98 0.64 10.13 -26.67
N ARG A 99 -0.46 9.69 -27.28
CA ARG A 99 -0.60 9.46 -28.73
C ARG A 99 -0.27 10.69 -29.57
N PHE A 100 -0.42 11.90 -29.03
CA PHE A 100 -0.20 13.17 -29.73
C PHE A 100 1.16 13.82 -29.42
N THR A 101 2.11 13.09 -28.84
CA THR A 101 3.44 13.65 -28.55
C THR A 101 4.16 14.08 -29.84
N ASN A 102 4.77 15.26 -29.82
CA ASN A 102 5.68 15.72 -30.89
C ASN A 102 7.04 15.01 -30.86
N HIS A 103 7.29 14.17 -29.84
CA HIS A 103 8.58 13.51 -29.62
C HIS A 103 8.43 12.00 -29.39
N PRO A 104 7.83 11.24 -30.33
CA PRO A 104 7.50 9.82 -30.10
C PRO A 104 8.73 8.95 -29.84
N GLN A 105 9.83 9.16 -30.57
CA GLN A 105 11.06 8.38 -30.36
C GLN A 105 11.77 8.70 -29.05
N ALA A 106 11.73 9.95 -28.60
CA ALA A 106 12.34 10.33 -27.32
C ALA A 106 11.50 9.82 -26.14
N ALA A 107 10.18 9.93 -26.24
CA ALA A 107 9.25 9.37 -25.26
C ALA A 107 9.42 7.84 -25.14
N TRP A 108 9.51 7.13 -26.27
CA TRP A 108 9.77 5.69 -26.27
C TRP A 108 11.10 5.34 -25.58
N ARG A 109 12.19 6.02 -25.92
CA ARG A 109 13.49 5.82 -25.27
C ARG A 109 13.44 6.06 -23.75
N ALA A 110 12.66 7.04 -23.30
CA ALA A 110 12.47 7.28 -21.87
C ALA A 110 11.70 6.13 -21.20
N LEU A 111 10.63 5.62 -21.85
CA LEU A 111 9.89 4.46 -21.36
C LEU A 111 10.76 3.20 -21.27
N GLU A 112 11.59 2.94 -22.28
CA GLU A 112 12.55 1.82 -22.27
C GLU A 112 13.57 1.97 -21.14
N PHE A 113 14.12 3.16 -20.96
CA PHE A 113 15.07 3.44 -19.88
C PHE A 113 14.45 3.19 -18.50
N PHE A 114 13.31 3.83 -18.21
CA PHE A 114 12.65 3.69 -16.92
C PHE A 114 12.09 2.28 -16.69
N GLY A 115 11.68 1.58 -17.75
CA GLY A 115 11.21 0.19 -17.69
C GLY A 115 12.33 -0.85 -17.59
N SER A 116 13.59 -0.46 -17.78
CA SER A 116 14.72 -1.39 -17.74
C SER A 116 14.90 -1.99 -16.34
N ALA A 117 15.32 -3.26 -16.29
CA ALA A 117 15.51 -3.97 -15.02
C ALA A 117 16.54 -3.30 -14.10
N GLU A 118 17.58 -2.70 -14.68
CA GLU A 118 18.60 -1.96 -13.94
C GLU A 118 18.00 -0.73 -13.24
N VAL A 119 17.28 0.11 -14.00
CA VAL A 119 16.67 1.32 -13.45
C VAL A 119 15.57 1.00 -12.45
N GLN A 120 14.76 -0.04 -12.70
CA GLN A 120 13.75 -0.50 -11.74
C GLN A 120 14.37 -0.99 -10.43
N LYS A 121 15.45 -1.77 -10.48
CA LYS A 121 16.19 -2.18 -9.26
C LYS A 121 16.77 -0.97 -8.53
N GLN A 122 17.37 -0.03 -9.25
CA GLN A 122 17.91 1.20 -8.67
C GLN A 122 16.80 2.05 -8.03
N PHE A 123 15.59 2.05 -8.58
CA PHE A 123 14.46 2.80 -8.03
C PHE A 123 13.91 2.16 -6.75
N ILE A 124 13.79 0.83 -6.72
CA ILE A 124 13.12 0.08 -5.64
C ILE A 124 14.07 -0.29 -4.49
N CYS A 125 15.32 -0.64 -4.79
CA CYS A 125 16.23 -1.27 -3.82
C CYS A 125 17.29 -0.33 -3.23
N LYS A 126 17.07 0.99 -3.23
CA LYS A 126 18.04 1.96 -2.67
C LYS A 126 18.34 1.71 -1.19
#